data_AF-A0A519SLD3-F1
#
_entry.id   AF-A0A519SLD3-F1
#
_cell.length_a   1.000
_cell.length_b   1.000
_cell.length_c   1.000
_cell.angle_alpha   90.00
_cell.angle_beta   90.00
_cell.angle_gamma   90.00
#
_symmetry.space_group_name_H-M   'P 1'
#
loop_
_entity.id
_entity.type
_entity.pdbx_description
1 polymer ?
#
loop_
_entity_poly.entity_id
_entity_poly.type
_entity_poly.pdbx_seq_one_letter_code
_entity_poly.pdbx_strand_id
1 'polypeptide(L)'
;MATALDTNGNVLVAGYFAGSVTFGNTTLTSAGSNDLFVAKWVPGAGTGTGSWAWAQRGGGTSDDQGLGIAVSGTSVYVTGYITNTTANDAGVVFGSTAVAGATSTSSADLVLACYTDNTTGATLSWTQV
;
A
#
# COMPACT_ATOMS: atom_id res chain seq x y z
N MET A 1 -4.70 -10.02 0.69
CA MET A 1 -3.70 -9.63 1.73
C MET A 1 -2.52 -10.57 1.63
N ALA A 2 -1.30 -10.04 1.78
CA ALA A 2 -0.05 -10.79 1.73
C ALA A 2 0.96 -10.23 2.75
N THR A 3 1.96 -11.03 3.09
CA THR A 3 3.05 -10.65 3.99
C THR A 3 4.40 -11.07 3.43
N ALA A 4 5.44 -10.31 3.76
CA ALA A 4 6.84 -10.61 3.45
C ALA A 4 7.74 -10.17 4.61
N LEU A 5 8.97 -10.66 4.63
CA LEU A 5 9.98 -10.26 5.60
C LEU A 5 11.06 -9.42 4.92
N ASP A 6 11.57 -8.41 5.63
CA ASP A 6 12.85 -7.80 5.27
C ASP A 6 14.04 -8.62 5.85
N THR A 7 15.26 -8.21 5.53
CA THR A 7 16.49 -8.90 5.98
C THR A 7 16.70 -8.83 7.50
N ASN A 8 16.01 -7.93 8.20
CA ASN A 8 16.07 -7.79 9.66
C ASN A 8 14.95 -8.57 10.36
N GLY A 9 14.11 -9.29 9.60
CA GLY A 9 12.96 -10.01 10.15
C GLY A 9 11.77 -9.10 10.50
N ASN A 10 11.76 -7.85 10.04
CA ASN A 10 10.56 -7.01 10.14
C ASN A 10 9.51 -7.52 9.15
N VAL A 11 8.24 -7.41 9.53
CA VAL A 11 7.12 -7.91 8.73
C VAL A 11 6.52 -6.77 7.91
N LEU A 12 6.50 -6.94 6.60
CA LEU A 12 5.83 -6.05 5.67
C LEU A 12 4.50 -6.70 5.29
N VAL A 13 3.42 -5.93 5.40
CA VAL A 13 2.05 -6.40 5.16
C VAL A 13 1.42 -5.51 4.11
N ALA A 14 0.77 -6.11 3.11
CA ALA A 14 -0.07 -5.40 2.16
C ALA A 14 -1.46 -6.01 2.10
N GLY A 15 -2.47 -5.15 1.98
CA GLY A 15 -3.86 -5.56 1.97
C GLY A 15 -4.76 -4.42 1.51
N TYR A 16 -6.01 -4.47 1.94
CA TYR A 16 -6.98 -3.41 1.73
C TYR A 16 -7.81 -3.19 2.99
N PHE A 17 -8.42 -2.03 3.10
CA PHE A 17 -9.28 -1.65 4.23
C PHE A 17 -10.35 -0.67 3.80
N ALA A 18 -11.49 -0.67 4.51
CA ALA A 18 -12.54 0.33 4.39
C ALA A 18 -12.63 1.20 5.65
N GLY A 19 -13.10 2.44 5.51
CA GLY A 19 -13.19 3.38 6.63
C GLY A 19 -11.80 3.80 7.13
N SER A 20 -11.55 3.68 8.43
CA SER A 20 -10.26 4.04 9.04
C SER A 20 -9.63 2.87 9.78
N VAL A 21 -8.31 2.78 9.70
CA VAL A 21 -7.47 1.80 10.40
C VAL A 21 -6.28 2.51 11.03
N THR A 22 -5.88 2.08 12.23
CA THR A 22 -4.76 2.68 12.96
C THR A 22 -3.63 1.68 13.16
N PHE A 23 -2.44 2.05 12.70
CA PHE A 23 -1.17 1.34 12.83
C PHE A 23 -0.28 2.11 13.83
N GLY A 24 -0.37 1.78 15.12
CA GLY A 24 0.34 2.53 16.16
C GLY A 24 -0.17 3.97 16.23
N ASN A 25 0.67 4.94 15.86
CA ASN A 25 0.31 6.36 15.82
C ASN A 25 -0.10 6.84 14.42
N THR A 26 -0.11 5.95 13.42
CA THR A 26 -0.45 6.28 12.03
C THR A 26 -1.88 5.81 11.74
N THR A 27 -2.79 6.74 11.51
CA THR A 27 -4.15 6.43 11.05
C THR A 27 -4.23 6.61 9.54
N LEU A 28 -4.69 5.58 8.84
CA LEU A 28 -5.06 5.64 7.44
C LEU A 28 -6.59 5.68 7.34
N THR A 29 -7.09 6.47 6.41
CA THR A 29 -8.52 6.55 6.09
C THR A 29 -8.67 6.31 4.60
N SER A 30 -9.53 5.37 4.22
CA SER A 30 -9.88 5.09 2.83
C SER A 30 -10.46 6.36 2.19
N ALA A 31 -10.09 6.62 0.94
CA ALA A 31 -10.64 7.71 0.13
C ALA A 31 -12.02 7.37 -0.46
N GLY A 32 -12.46 6.12 -0.35
CA GLY A 32 -13.70 5.63 -0.93
C GLY A 32 -14.15 4.30 -0.33
N SER A 33 -14.20 3.28 -1.17
CA SER A 33 -14.60 1.92 -0.77
C SER A 33 -13.45 1.25 -0.01
N ASN A 34 -12.82 0.22 -0.58
CA ASN A 34 -11.57 -0.28 -0.04
C ASN A 34 -10.39 0.43 -0.70
N ASP A 35 -9.40 0.80 0.10
CA ASP A 35 -8.11 1.28 -0.37
C ASP A 35 -7.01 0.27 -0.03
N LEU A 36 -6.00 0.18 -0.89
CA LEU A 36 -4.78 -0.57 -0.65
C LEU A 36 -4.01 0.06 0.51
N PHE A 37 -3.42 -0.78 1.35
CA PHE A 37 -2.40 -0.34 2.29
C PHE A 37 -1.14 -1.19 2.19
N VAL A 38 -0.03 -0.59 2.59
CA VAL A 38 1.22 -1.28 2.92
C VAL A 38 1.74 -0.75 4.26
N ALA A 39 2.21 -1.65 5.13
CA ALA A 39 2.71 -1.28 6.45
C ALA A 39 3.88 -2.16 6.88
N LYS A 40 4.74 -1.61 7.74
CA LYS A 40 5.88 -2.32 8.34
C LYS A 40 5.70 -2.47 9.84
N TRP A 41 5.76 -3.70 10.30
CA TRP A 41 5.78 -4.10 11.70
C TRP A 41 7.19 -4.52 12.11
N VAL A 42 7.65 -4.01 13.25
CA VAL A 42 8.91 -4.38 13.90
C VAL A 42 8.56 -5.26 15.10
N PRO A 43 8.75 -6.58 15.01
CA PRO A 43 8.44 -7.49 16.12
C PRO A 43 9.39 -7.27 17.30
N GLY A 44 8.83 -7.28 18.50
CA GLY A 44 9.59 -7.50 19.73
C GLY A 44 10.08 -8.95 19.79
N ALA A 45 11.29 -9.15 20.32
CA ALA A 45 11.98 -10.46 20.30
C ALA A 45 11.18 -11.57 21.00
N GLY A 46 10.41 -12.35 20.23
CA GLY A 46 9.71 -13.55 20.68
C GLY A 46 8.52 -13.34 21.62
N THR A 47 8.10 -12.10 21.86
CA THR A 47 7.12 -11.74 22.89
C THR A 47 5.70 -11.54 22.38
N GLY A 48 5.47 -11.65 21.06
CA GLY A 48 4.19 -11.27 20.43
C GLY A 48 3.88 -9.77 20.53
N THR A 49 4.83 -8.97 21.00
CA THR A 49 4.77 -7.50 21.04
C THR A 49 5.53 -6.91 19.85
N GLY A 50 5.46 -5.60 19.65
CA GLY A 50 6.20 -4.90 18.60
C GLY A 50 5.62 -3.51 18.37
N SER A 51 6.09 -2.86 17.31
CA SER A 51 5.61 -1.54 16.90
C SER A 51 5.47 -1.44 15.39
N TRP A 52 4.52 -0.61 14.94
CA TRP A 52 4.42 -0.22 13.55
C TRP A 52 5.46 0.86 13.26
N ALA A 53 6.35 0.60 12.31
CA ALA A 53 7.35 1.58 11.89
C ALA A 53 6.73 2.64 10.98
N TRP A 54 5.87 2.20 10.05
CA TRP A 54 5.14 3.07 9.12
C TRP A 54 3.97 2.34 8.49
N ALA A 55 3.02 3.10 7.94
CA ALA A 55 1.93 2.61 7.11
C ALA A 55 1.61 3.65 6.01
N GLN A 56 1.25 3.19 4.82
CA GLN A 56 0.84 4.03 3.69
C GLN A 56 -0.40 3.47 3.02
N ARG A 57 -1.22 4.38 2.50
CA ARG A 57 -2.41 4.11 1.70
C ARG A 57 -2.10 4.34 0.21
N GLY A 58 -2.74 3.55 -0.64
CA GLY A 58 -2.88 3.81 -2.07
C GLY A 58 -4.32 3.55 -2.49
N GLY A 59 -4.95 4.48 -3.19
CA GLY A 59 -6.35 4.32 -3.61
C GLY A 59 -7.07 5.65 -3.82
N GLY A 60 -8.33 5.55 -4.23
CA GLY A 60 -9.22 6.64 -4.60
C GLY A 60 -10.65 6.40 -4.13
N THR A 61 -11.64 6.93 -4.85
CA THR A 61 -13.05 6.82 -4.43
C THR A 61 -13.66 5.44 -4.69
N SER A 62 -12.98 4.57 -5.43
CA SER A 62 -13.47 3.26 -5.87
C SER A 62 -12.84 2.11 -5.06
N ASP A 63 -12.85 0.88 -5.58
CA ASP A 63 -12.25 -0.28 -4.91
C ASP A 63 -10.82 -0.50 -5.41
N ASP A 64 -9.86 -0.38 -4.51
CA ASP A 64 -8.42 -0.51 -4.76
C ASP A 64 -7.83 -1.49 -3.73
N GLN A 65 -7.10 -2.52 -4.18
CA GLN A 65 -6.69 -3.61 -3.29
C GLN A 65 -5.25 -4.06 -3.46
N GLY A 66 -4.54 -4.17 -2.34
CA GLY A 66 -3.24 -4.83 -2.25
C GLY A 66 -3.38 -6.34 -2.09
N LEU A 67 -2.87 -7.10 -3.06
CA LEU A 67 -3.02 -8.55 -3.12
C LEU A 67 -1.71 -9.31 -2.91
N GLY A 68 -0.58 -8.76 -3.34
CA GLY A 68 0.73 -9.37 -3.21
C GLY A 68 1.80 -8.39 -2.73
N ILE A 69 2.87 -8.91 -2.12
CA ILE A 69 4.00 -8.12 -1.68
C ILE A 69 5.31 -8.89 -1.87
N ALA A 70 6.37 -8.20 -2.28
CA ALA A 70 7.73 -8.73 -2.35
C ALA A 70 8.73 -7.67 -1.87
N VAL A 71 9.87 -8.12 -1.33
CA VAL A 71 10.88 -7.24 -0.73
C VAL A 71 12.26 -7.59 -1.28
N SER A 72 13.00 -6.56 -1.70
CA SER A 72 14.38 -6.69 -2.17
C SER A 72 15.21 -5.50 -1.66
N GLY A 73 16.05 -5.75 -0.65
CA GLY A 73 16.75 -4.66 0.05
C GLY A 73 15.77 -3.67 0.66
N THR A 74 15.89 -2.39 0.31
CA THR A 74 14.95 -1.33 0.72
C THR A 74 13.73 -1.22 -0.19
N SER A 75 13.66 -1.95 -1.29
CA SER A 75 12.53 -1.90 -2.22
C SER A 75 11.40 -2.82 -1.75
N VAL A 76 10.20 -2.27 -1.64
CA VAL A 76 8.97 -2.99 -1.30
C VAL A 76 8.02 -2.88 -2.48
N TYR A 77 7.74 -4.01 -3.12
CA TYR A 77 6.85 -4.11 -4.26
C TYR A 77 5.49 -4.59 -3.81
N VAL A 78 4.43 -3.87 -4.15
CA VAL A 78 3.05 -4.24 -3.87
C VAL A 78 2.32 -4.43 -5.19
N THR A 79 1.62 -5.55 -5.33
CA THR A 79 0.77 -5.84 -6.49
C THR A 79 -0.68 -5.89 -6.09
N GLY A 80 -1.56 -5.57 -7.03
CA GLY A 80 -2.97 -5.45 -6.75
C GLY A 80 -3.75 -4.99 -7.97
N TYR A 81 -4.90 -4.37 -7.71
CA TYR A 81 -5.61 -3.60 -8.70
C TYR A 81 -6.06 -2.25 -8.15
N ILE A 82 -6.26 -1.30 -9.05
CA ILE A 82 -6.96 -0.04 -8.79
C ILE A 82 -8.18 0.04 -9.70
N THR A 83 -9.27 0.65 -9.24
CA THR A 83 -10.44 0.88 -10.08
C THR A 83 -10.46 2.33 -10.55
N ASN A 84 -10.14 2.58 -11.81
CA ASN A 84 -9.97 3.96 -12.30
C ASN A 84 -10.12 4.08 -13.83
N THR A 85 -9.87 5.29 -14.35
CA THR A 85 -9.81 5.60 -15.77
C THR A 85 -8.46 6.23 -16.13
N THR A 86 -8.14 6.32 -17.42
CA THR A 86 -6.98 7.08 -17.94
C THR A 86 -7.01 8.56 -17.59
N ALA A 87 -8.19 9.11 -17.23
CA ALA A 87 -8.35 10.48 -16.77
C ALA A 87 -8.17 10.64 -15.24
N ASN A 88 -7.98 9.52 -14.52
CA ASN A 88 -7.95 9.46 -13.06
C ASN A 88 -9.25 9.95 -12.39
N ASP A 89 -10.41 9.55 -12.93
CA ASP A 89 -11.71 10.03 -12.43
C ASP A 89 -12.00 9.59 -10.98
N ALA A 90 -11.46 8.44 -10.55
CA ALA A 90 -11.56 7.98 -9.16
C ALA A 90 -10.56 8.65 -8.22
N GLY A 91 -9.66 9.50 -8.73
CA GLY A 91 -8.69 10.23 -7.90
C GLY A 91 -7.73 9.33 -7.14
N VAL A 92 -7.29 8.22 -7.74
CA VAL A 92 -6.35 7.27 -7.12
C VAL A 92 -5.01 7.96 -6.86
N VAL A 93 -4.56 7.90 -5.61
CA VAL A 93 -3.29 8.49 -5.16
C VAL A 93 -2.51 7.50 -4.30
N PHE A 94 -1.22 7.36 -4.60
CA PHE A 94 -0.24 6.67 -3.77
C PHE A 94 0.73 7.70 -3.17
N GLY A 95 0.64 7.93 -1.86
CA GLY A 95 1.36 9.03 -1.22
C GLY A 95 0.89 10.40 -1.73
N SER A 96 1.74 11.09 -2.50
CA SER A 96 1.39 12.34 -3.20
C SER A 96 1.29 12.19 -4.73
N THR A 97 1.38 10.96 -5.24
CA THR A 97 1.42 10.68 -6.67
C THR A 97 0.06 10.21 -7.15
N ALA A 98 -0.53 10.97 -8.08
CA ALA A 98 -1.75 10.57 -8.78
C ALA A 98 -1.44 9.44 -9.77
N VAL A 99 -2.30 8.41 -9.81
CA VAL A 99 -2.12 7.23 -10.66
C VAL A 99 -3.39 7.00 -11.46
N ALA A 100 -3.31 7.16 -12.78
CA ALA A 100 -4.41 6.87 -13.69
C ALA A 100 -4.54 5.37 -13.96
N GLY A 101 -5.74 4.94 -14.34
CA GLY A 101 -6.01 3.62 -14.89
C GLY A 101 -5.45 3.46 -16.33
N ALA A 102 -5.50 2.23 -16.83
CA ALA A 102 -5.09 1.86 -18.17
C ALA A 102 -6.21 1.97 -19.21
N THR A 103 -7.49 2.05 -18.79
CA THR A 103 -8.63 2.13 -19.72
C THR A 103 -9.43 3.43 -19.59
N SER A 104 -10.15 3.83 -20.64
CA SER A 104 -10.94 5.06 -20.65
C SER A 104 -12.28 4.95 -19.90
N THR A 105 -12.62 3.76 -19.44
CA THR A 105 -13.82 3.46 -18.66
C THR A 105 -13.41 3.02 -17.27
N SER A 106 -14.28 3.18 -16.28
CA SER A 106 -13.95 2.72 -14.93
C SER A 106 -13.80 1.19 -14.93
N SER A 107 -12.56 0.72 -14.78
CA SER A 107 -12.20 -0.70 -14.71
C SER A 107 -11.17 -0.94 -13.62
N ALA A 108 -11.16 -2.17 -13.11
CA ALA A 108 -10.06 -2.66 -12.29
C ALA A 108 -8.85 -2.93 -13.20
N ASP A 109 -7.79 -2.15 -13.02
CA ASP A 109 -6.53 -2.26 -13.72
C ASP A 109 -5.46 -2.77 -12.76
N LEU A 110 -4.58 -3.66 -13.23
CA LEU A 110 -3.50 -4.18 -12.42
C LEU A 110 -2.55 -3.05 -12.02
N VAL A 111 -2.02 -3.09 -10.81
CA VAL A 111 -1.01 -2.14 -10.37
C VAL A 111 0.19 -2.86 -9.75
N LEU A 112 1.38 -2.37 -10.07
CA LEU A 112 2.62 -2.66 -9.37
C LEU A 112 3.17 -1.35 -8.80
N ALA A 113 3.15 -1.21 -7.48
CA ALA A 113 3.73 -0.06 -6.78
C ALA A 113 5.06 -0.47 -6.15
N CYS A 114 6.09 0.36 -6.32
CA CYS A 114 7.37 0.20 -5.64
C CYS A 114 7.55 1.32 -4.63
N TYR A 115 7.83 0.95 -3.39
CA TYR A 115 8.17 1.85 -2.31
C TYR A 115 9.63 1.67 -1.90
N THR A 116 10.28 2.77 -1.51
CA THR A 116 11.54 2.71 -0.77
C THR A 116 11.23 2.76 0.73
N ASP A 117 11.62 1.72 1.45
CA ASP A 117 11.60 1.66 2.91
C ASP A 117 12.80 2.44 3.48
N ASN A 118 12.49 3.53 4.18
CA ASN A 118 13.42 4.42 4.86
C ASN A 118 13.49 4.12 6.36
N THR A 119 13.20 2.88 6.76
CA THR A 119 13.18 2.32 8.12
C THR A 119 12.00 2.78 8.99
N THR A 120 11.79 4.09 9.14
CA THR A 120 10.68 4.69 9.92
C THR A 120 9.62 5.35 9.05
N GLY A 121 9.78 5.22 7.74
CA GLY A 121 8.85 5.72 6.74
C GLY A 121 9.02 4.98 5.43
N ALA A 122 8.07 5.14 4.54
CA ALA A 122 8.17 4.69 3.16
C ALA A 122 7.92 5.86 2.21
N THR A 123 8.55 5.83 1.04
CA THR A 123 8.27 6.79 -0.04
C THR A 123 7.96 6.00 -1.29
N LEU A 124 6.85 6.32 -1.96
CA LEU A 124 6.57 5.76 -3.27
C LEU A 124 7.70 6.16 -4.24
N SER A 125 8.29 5.16 -4.89
CA SER A 125 9.32 5.35 -5.91
C SER A 125 8.69 5.45 -7.29
N TRP A 126 7.81 4.52 -7.64
CA TRP A 126 7.09 4.50 -8.91
C TRP A 126 5.87 3.56 -8.84
N THR A 127 4.97 3.71 -9.80
CA THR A 127 3.88 2.78 -10.08
C THR A 127 3.87 2.41 -11.55
N GLN A 128 3.46 1.18 -11.84
CA GLN A 128 3.11 0.72 -13.17
C GLN A 128 1.66 0.23 -13.14
N VAL A 129 0.85 0.70 -14.08
CA VAL A 129 -0.53 0.25 -14.34
C VAL A 129 -0.58 -0.34 -15.74
#